data_AF-D8M4T0-F1
#
_entry.id   AF-D8M4T0-F1
#
_cell.length_a   1.000
_cell.length_b   1.000
_cell.length_c   1.000
_cell.angle_alpha   90.00
_cell.angle_beta   90.00
_cell.angle_gamma   90.00
#
_symmetry.space_group_name_H-M   'P 1'
#
loop_
_entity.id
_entity.type
_entity.pdbx_description
1 polymer ?
#
loop_
_entity_poly.entity_id
_entity_poly.type
_entity_poly.pdbx_seq_one_letter_code
_entity_poly.pdbx_strand_id
1 'polypeptide(L)'
;MTRYCHEVSENVTQWDDPVTTYCLDLVPAAGLANIDFVFNVSGSRTRFIEYNSHGFPNGIREAYDVKKTTVSVHRITEEPNWFSTVQIRVTLPKEEGIAFYKAISSIENARAVAEHLQRNNNIGFRYQYLTLNGEKHCDIFFVGERVLTLGPDPTEAPTVLPTPEPEEMTFAKYLKEHLLWIVICVVELIVIIVAFATRKPVQKTEEKSSLATPFV
;
A
#
# COMPACT_ATOMS: atom_id res chain seq x y z
N MET A 1 -8.89 -1.18 -7.33
CA MET A 1 -8.86 -0.55 -8.68
C MET A 1 -7.97 0.67 -8.62
N THR A 2 -7.06 0.82 -9.58
CA THR A 2 -6.28 2.05 -9.80
C THR A 2 -6.55 2.56 -11.21
N ARG A 3 -6.39 3.86 -11.44
CA ARG A 3 -6.60 4.49 -12.75
C ARG A 3 -5.58 5.61 -12.91
N TYR A 4 -4.92 5.68 -14.06
CA TYR A 4 -3.92 6.70 -14.34
C TYR A 4 -4.54 7.82 -15.18
N CYS A 5 -4.10 9.04 -14.92
CA CYS A 5 -4.41 10.21 -15.74
C CYS A 5 -3.14 10.63 -16.45
N HIS A 6 -3.19 10.80 -17.77
CA HIS A 6 -2.06 11.27 -18.55
C HIS A 6 -2.46 12.44 -19.47
N GLU A 7 -1.50 13.30 -19.78
CA GLU A 7 -1.69 14.40 -20.73
C GLU A 7 -1.50 13.86 -22.16
N VAL A 8 -2.51 14.04 -23.01
CA VAL A 8 -2.51 13.57 -24.41
C VAL A 8 -2.18 14.71 -25.39
N SER A 9 -2.43 15.95 -25.00
CA SER A 9 -1.97 17.18 -25.68
C SER A 9 -2.02 18.36 -24.70
N GLU A 10 -1.48 19.53 -25.09
CA GLU A 10 -1.51 20.73 -24.24
C GLU A 10 -2.90 20.96 -23.64
N ASN A 11 -2.98 20.93 -22.30
CA ASN A 11 -4.19 21.13 -21.51
C ASN A 11 -5.31 20.09 -21.70
N VAL A 12 -5.02 18.95 -22.32
CA VAL A 12 -5.95 17.84 -22.47
C VAL A 12 -5.42 16.64 -21.71
N THR A 13 -6.11 16.29 -20.63
CA THR A 13 -5.84 15.07 -19.87
C THR A 13 -6.89 14.01 -20.15
N GLN A 14 -6.43 12.76 -20.23
CA GLN A 14 -7.28 11.61 -20.41
C GLN A 14 -7.02 10.61 -19.28
N TRP A 15 -8.09 10.00 -18.80
CA TRP A 15 -8.02 8.88 -17.89
C TRP A 15 -7.91 7.58 -18.67
N ASP A 16 -6.89 6.78 -18.38
CA ASP A 16 -6.74 5.43 -18.91
C ASP A 16 -7.90 4.53 -18.47
N ASP A 17 -8.07 3.37 -19.10
CA ASP A 17 -8.98 2.37 -18.56
C ASP A 17 -8.60 1.98 -17.13
N PRO A 18 -9.58 1.70 -16.25
CA PRO A 18 -9.26 1.31 -14.89
C PRO A 18 -8.49 0.00 -14.87
N VAL A 19 -7.36 0.00 -14.17
CA VAL A 19 -6.56 -1.21 -13.95
C VAL A 19 -7.26 -2.05 -12.90
N THR A 20 -7.92 -3.10 -13.37
CA THR A 20 -8.62 -4.11 -12.55
C THR A 20 -7.76 -5.33 -12.25
N THR A 21 -6.53 -5.38 -12.76
CA THR A 21 -5.56 -6.47 -12.51
C THR A 21 -5.33 -6.77 -11.03
N TYR A 22 -5.58 -5.78 -10.17
CA TYR A 22 -5.44 -5.87 -8.71
C TYR A 22 -6.78 -6.02 -7.96
N CYS A 23 -7.89 -6.14 -8.68
CA CYS A 23 -9.20 -6.39 -8.08
C CYS A 23 -9.30 -7.87 -7.75
N LEU A 24 -9.48 -8.14 -6.46
CA LEU A 24 -9.61 -9.48 -5.93
C LEU A 24 -11.06 -9.90 -5.88
N ASP A 25 -11.37 -11.11 -6.34
CA ASP A 25 -12.68 -11.71 -6.08
C ASP A 25 -12.89 -11.74 -4.57
N LEU A 26 -13.96 -11.06 -4.13
CA LEU A 26 -14.29 -10.97 -2.72
C LEU A 26 -14.66 -12.36 -2.18
N VAL A 27 -15.41 -13.14 -2.97
CA VAL A 27 -15.93 -14.44 -2.58
C VAL A 27 -15.09 -15.56 -3.22
N PRO A 28 -14.45 -16.44 -2.43
CA PRO A 28 -13.77 -17.62 -2.97
C PRO A 28 -14.75 -18.60 -3.62
N ALA A 29 -14.26 -19.49 -4.48
CA ALA A 29 -15.07 -20.60 -4.96
C ALA A 29 -15.58 -21.48 -3.80
N ALA A 30 -16.67 -22.21 -4.05
CA ALA A 30 -17.29 -23.06 -3.04
C ALA A 30 -16.30 -24.05 -2.43
N GLY A 31 -16.34 -24.18 -1.10
CA GLY A 31 -15.42 -25.03 -0.35
C GLY A 31 -13.98 -24.50 -0.18
N LEU A 32 -13.67 -23.30 -0.70
CA LEU A 32 -12.37 -22.64 -0.52
C LEU A 32 -12.44 -21.49 0.50
N ALA A 33 -11.28 -21.03 0.93
CA ALA A 33 -11.09 -19.85 1.74
C ALA A 33 -9.97 -18.99 1.13
N ASN A 34 -10.19 -17.69 1.05
CA ASN A 34 -9.17 -16.70 0.71
C ASN A 34 -8.68 -16.03 2.00
N ILE A 35 -7.37 -16.00 2.17
CA ILE A 35 -6.70 -15.35 3.29
C ILE A 35 -5.81 -14.25 2.73
N ASP A 36 -6.23 -13.00 2.93
CA ASP A 36 -5.49 -11.83 2.47
C ASP A 36 -4.69 -11.21 3.62
N PHE A 37 -3.44 -10.83 3.37
CA PHE A 37 -2.59 -10.14 4.35
C PHE A 37 -1.49 -9.32 3.67
N VAL A 38 -0.90 -8.38 4.42
CA VAL A 38 0.03 -7.39 3.87
C VAL A 38 1.37 -7.40 4.60
N PHE A 39 2.44 -7.28 3.81
CA PHE A 39 3.78 -6.95 4.30
C PHE A 39 4.17 -5.52 3.90
N ASN A 40 4.89 -4.84 4.79
CA ASN A 40 5.63 -3.64 4.46
C ASN A 40 7.11 -3.99 4.25
N VAL A 41 7.72 -3.42 3.24
CA VAL A 41 9.14 -3.59 2.92
C VAL A 41 9.79 -2.20 2.88
N SER A 42 10.48 -1.82 3.96
CA SER A 42 11.22 -0.55 4.02
C SER A 42 12.39 -0.55 3.03
N GLY A 43 12.90 0.60 2.57
CA GLY A 43 14.12 0.69 1.73
C GLY A 43 14.03 0.03 0.34
N SER A 44 12.85 -0.45 -0.05
CA SER A 44 12.62 -1.16 -1.31
C SER A 44 12.18 -0.23 -2.43
N ARG A 45 12.36 -0.64 -3.69
CA ARG A 45 11.61 -0.08 -4.83
C ARG A 45 10.59 -1.09 -5.29
N THR A 46 9.35 -0.66 -5.45
CA THR A 46 8.24 -1.49 -5.94
C THR A 46 8.60 -2.25 -7.23
N ARG A 47 9.27 -1.61 -8.19
CA ARG A 47 9.68 -2.26 -9.45
C ARG A 47 10.59 -3.49 -9.28
N PHE A 48 11.44 -3.53 -8.25
CA PHE A 48 12.29 -4.70 -8.00
C PHE A 48 11.49 -5.85 -7.40
N ILE A 49 10.55 -5.54 -6.51
CA ILE A 49 9.63 -6.52 -5.96
C ILE A 49 8.74 -7.09 -7.08
N GLU A 50 8.27 -6.25 -8.00
CA GLU A 50 7.49 -6.67 -9.16
C GLU A 50 8.28 -7.62 -10.07
N TYR A 51 9.53 -7.29 -10.38
CA TYR A 51 10.42 -8.12 -11.19
C TYR A 51 10.65 -9.52 -10.59
N ASN A 52 10.67 -9.63 -9.26
CA ASN A 52 10.85 -10.92 -8.57
C ASN A 52 9.73 -11.24 -7.57
N SER A 53 8.48 -11.07 -8.01
CA SER A 53 7.30 -11.26 -7.16
C SER A 53 7.17 -12.69 -6.62
N HIS A 54 7.78 -13.69 -7.26
CA HIS A 54 7.72 -15.09 -6.84
C HIS A 54 8.41 -15.42 -5.52
N GLY A 55 9.31 -14.56 -5.03
CA GLY A 55 10.01 -14.85 -3.80
C GLY A 55 9.12 -14.81 -2.55
N PHE A 56 8.09 -13.95 -2.53
CA PHE A 56 7.09 -13.93 -1.45
C PHE A 56 6.32 -15.27 -1.36
N PRO A 57 5.70 -15.77 -2.46
CA PRO A 57 5.11 -17.11 -2.49
C PRO A 57 6.08 -18.22 -2.07
N ASN A 58 7.34 -18.17 -2.50
CA ASN A 58 8.34 -19.17 -2.13
C ASN A 58 8.63 -19.16 -0.62
N GLY A 59 8.79 -17.98 -0.01
CA GLY A 59 9.05 -17.85 1.42
C GLY A 59 7.84 -18.24 2.28
N ILE A 60 6.63 -17.92 1.84
CA ILE A 60 5.39 -18.29 2.55
C ILE A 60 5.17 -19.80 2.50
N ARG A 61 5.40 -20.42 1.32
CA ARG A 61 5.42 -21.89 1.17
C ARG A 61 6.40 -22.52 2.14
N GLU A 62 7.63 -22.03 2.20
CA GLU A 62 8.67 -22.59 3.07
C GLU A 62 8.33 -22.43 4.56
N ALA A 63 7.75 -21.30 4.95
CA ALA A 63 7.49 -21.00 6.35
C ALA A 63 6.24 -21.69 6.92
N TYR A 64 5.22 -21.93 6.09
CA TYR A 64 3.94 -22.51 6.53
C TYR A 64 3.60 -23.86 5.89
N ASP A 65 4.52 -24.42 5.09
CA ASP A 65 4.34 -25.69 4.37
C ASP A 65 3.08 -25.74 3.49
N VAL A 66 2.71 -24.60 2.89
CA VAL A 66 1.57 -24.50 1.95
C VAL A 66 2.04 -24.63 0.51
N LYS A 67 1.22 -25.20 -0.39
CA LYS A 67 1.60 -25.35 -1.80
C LYS A 67 1.87 -23.99 -2.46
N LYS A 68 2.89 -23.89 -3.32
CA LYS A 68 3.19 -22.63 -4.02
C LYS A 68 2.01 -22.07 -4.81
N THR A 69 1.24 -22.96 -5.45
CA THR A 69 0.10 -22.59 -6.31
C THR A 69 -1.06 -21.96 -5.54
N THR A 70 -1.07 -22.07 -4.20
CA THR A 70 -2.12 -21.48 -3.36
C THR A 70 -1.74 -20.08 -2.90
N VAL A 71 -0.51 -19.61 -3.15
CA VAL A 71 -0.03 -18.30 -2.72
C VAL A 71 0.18 -17.39 -3.92
N SER A 72 -0.48 -16.24 -3.92
CA SER A 72 -0.39 -15.23 -4.97
C SER A 72 -0.06 -13.86 -4.40
N VAL A 73 0.87 -13.16 -5.07
CA VAL A 73 1.06 -11.73 -4.85
C VAL A 73 0.01 -11.00 -5.67
N HIS A 74 -0.80 -10.18 -5.01
CA HIS A 74 -1.86 -9.45 -5.68
C HIS A 74 -1.48 -8.03 -6.00
N ARG A 75 -1.04 -7.28 -4.99
CA ARG A 75 -0.74 -5.87 -5.17
C ARG A 75 0.63 -5.58 -4.58
N ILE A 76 1.42 -4.85 -5.33
CA ILE A 76 2.65 -4.23 -4.86
C ILE A 76 2.45 -2.74 -5.07
N THR A 77 2.66 -1.93 -4.04
CA THR A 77 2.45 -0.48 -4.15
C THR A 77 3.56 0.26 -3.44
N GLU A 78 4.03 1.34 -4.06
CA GLU A 78 4.95 2.27 -3.46
C GLU A 78 4.19 3.22 -2.54
N GLU A 79 4.64 3.33 -1.31
CA GLU A 79 4.03 4.16 -0.29
C GLU A 79 4.97 5.33 0.06
N PRO A 80 4.45 6.42 0.67
CA PRO A 80 5.28 7.54 1.12
C PRO A 80 6.40 7.06 2.07
N ASN A 81 7.54 7.75 2.17
CA ASN A 81 8.64 7.38 3.08
C ASN A 81 9.39 6.08 2.74
N TRP A 82 9.53 5.76 1.44
CA TRP A 82 10.43 4.70 0.94
C TRP A 82 10.08 3.29 1.44
N PHE A 83 8.79 2.97 1.55
CA PHE A 83 8.36 1.58 1.74
C PHE A 83 7.47 1.11 0.58
N SER A 84 7.52 -0.19 0.32
CA SER A 84 6.54 -0.84 -0.56
C SER A 84 5.60 -1.71 0.28
N THR A 85 4.31 -1.67 -0.04
CA THR A 85 3.31 -2.61 0.47
C THR A 85 3.21 -3.80 -0.49
N VAL A 86 3.15 -5.01 0.06
CA VAL A 86 2.97 -6.25 -0.70
C VAL A 86 1.77 -7.00 -0.13
N GLN A 87 0.67 -7.01 -0.88
CA GLN A 87 -0.54 -7.74 -0.55
C GLN A 87 -0.46 -9.15 -1.12
N ILE A 88 -0.65 -10.13 -0.23
CA ILE A 88 -0.64 -11.55 -0.53
C ILE A 88 -2.04 -12.12 -0.30
N ARG A 89 -2.45 -13.07 -1.14
CA ARG A 89 -3.56 -13.97 -0.87
C ARG A 89 -3.06 -15.40 -0.81
N VAL A 90 -3.65 -16.14 0.09
CA VAL A 90 -3.54 -17.59 0.14
C VAL A 90 -4.93 -18.18 -0.05
N THR A 91 -5.09 -19.05 -1.06
CA THR A 91 -6.36 -19.73 -1.35
C THR A 91 -6.25 -21.21 -1.02
N LEU A 92 -6.97 -21.66 0.01
CA LEU A 92 -6.90 -23.02 0.54
C LEU A 92 -8.30 -23.64 0.66
N PRO A 93 -8.42 -24.97 0.80
CA PRO A 93 -9.65 -25.60 1.26
C PRO A 93 -10.13 -24.97 2.58
N LYS A 94 -11.44 -24.85 2.78
CA LYS A 94 -12.05 -24.08 3.89
C LYS A 94 -11.45 -24.40 5.26
N GLU A 95 -11.32 -25.68 5.61
CA GLU A 95 -10.79 -26.12 6.90
C GLU A 95 -9.29 -25.79 7.06
N GLU A 96 -8.50 -26.06 6.02
CA GLU A 96 -7.07 -25.72 5.97
C GLU A 96 -6.86 -24.20 6.05
N GLY A 97 -7.71 -23.43 5.37
CA GLY A 97 -7.67 -21.97 5.36
C GLY A 97 -7.94 -21.36 6.73
N ILE A 98 -8.89 -21.93 7.49
CA ILE A 98 -9.15 -21.52 8.89
C ILE A 98 -7.94 -21.83 9.77
N ALA A 99 -7.33 -23.01 9.62
CA ALA A 99 -6.14 -23.40 10.38
C ALA A 99 -4.95 -22.49 10.05
N PHE A 100 -4.72 -22.22 8.76
CA PHE A 100 -3.71 -21.30 8.28
C PHE A 100 -3.94 -19.88 8.81
N TYR A 101 -5.17 -19.37 8.74
CA TYR A 101 -5.53 -18.05 9.26
C TYR A 101 -5.20 -17.93 10.75
N LYS A 102 -5.48 -18.96 11.56
CA LYS A 102 -5.10 -19.00 12.98
C LYS A 102 -3.59 -19.04 13.16
N ALA A 103 -2.87 -19.80 12.35
CA ALA A 103 -1.41 -19.89 12.40
C ALA A 103 -0.74 -18.55 12.10
N ILE A 104 -1.16 -17.85 11.04
CA ILE A 104 -0.68 -16.50 10.72
C ILE A 104 -1.22 -15.45 11.70
N SER A 105 -2.27 -15.79 12.45
CA SER A 105 -2.83 -14.89 13.46
C SER A 105 -1.90 -14.69 14.66
N SER A 106 -1.04 -15.67 14.93
CA SER A 106 0.01 -15.58 15.93
C SER A 106 1.08 -14.56 15.51
N ILE A 107 1.32 -13.57 16.36
CA ILE A 107 2.35 -12.54 16.17
C ILE A 107 3.73 -13.18 16.00
N GLU A 108 4.03 -14.26 16.74
CA GLU A 108 5.31 -14.97 16.66
C GLU A 108 5.54 -15.57 15.28
N ASN A 109 4.52 -16.23 14.72
CA ASN A 109 4.61 -16.86 13.42
C ASN A 109 4.71 -15.83 12.29
N ALA A 110 3.89 -14.78 12.35
CA ALA A 110 3.92 -13.71 11.35
C ALA A 110 5.29 -12.99 11.33
N ARG A 111 5.87 -12.73 12.51
CA ARG A 111 7.22 -12.19 12.63
C ARG A 111 8.27 -13.16 12.09
N ALA A 112 8.19 -14.44 12.44
CA ALA A 112 9.14 -15.45 11.97
C ALA A 112 9.18 -15.55 10.44
N VAL A 113 8.04 -15.38 9.77
CA VAL A 113 7.96 -15.37 8.30
C VAL A 113 8.55 -14.10 7.70
N ALA A 114 8.25 -12.94 8.29
CA ALA A 114 8.84 -11.68 7.87
C ALA A 114 10.39 -11.73 7.98
N GLU A 115 10.90 -12.25 9.11
CA GLU A 115 12.33 -12.47 9.31
C GLU A 115 12.90 -13.54 8.35
N HIS A 116 12.14 -14.60 8.04
CA HIS A 116 12.55 -15.61 7.07
C HIS A 116 12.71 -15.02 5.67
N LEU A 117 11.74 -14.22 5.22
CA LEU A 117 11.79 -13.49 3.95
C LEU A 117 12.99 -12.54 3.93
N GLN A 118 13.24 -11.82 5.03
CA GLN A 118 14.36 -10.90 5.16
C GLN A 118 15.72 -11.62 5.08
N ARG A 119 15.91 -12.69 5.87
CA ARG A 119 17.16 -13.48 5.87
C ARG A 119 17.46 -14.10 4.51
N ASN A 120 16.46 -14.71 3.87
CA ASN A 120 16.63 -15.36 2.58
C ASN A 120 16.75 -14.37 1.42
N ASN A 121 16.40 -13.11 1.63
CA ASN A 121 16.73 -12.05 0.67
C ASN A 121 18.19 -11.61 0.80
N ASN A 122 18.71 -11.48 2.02
CA ASN A 122 20.08 -11.01 2.30
C ASN A 122 21.17 -12.04 1.97
N ILE A 123 20.85 -13.34 1.99
CA ILE A 123 21.80 -14.41 1.64
C ILE A 123 21.76 -14.63 0.11
N GLY A 124 22.69 -13.98 -0.59
CA GLY A 124 23.10 -14.38 -1.94
C GLY A 124 22.09 -14.15 -3.08
N PHE A 125 21.29 -13.09 -3.04
CA PHE A 125 20.38 -12.74 -4.16
C PHE A 125 19.33 -13.81 -4.48
N ARG A 126 18.92 -14.66 -3.52
CA ARG A 126 17.92 -15.72 -3.79
C ARG A 126 16.55 -15.17 -4.22
N TYR A 127 16.26 -13.95 -3.76
CA TYR A 127 14.94 -13.35 -3.77
C TYR A 127 14.95 -11.88 -4.27
N GLN A 128 16.09 -11.18 -4.21
CA GLN A 128 16.41 -9.96 -4.99
C GLN A 128 15.40 -8.80 -4.91
N TYR A 129 14.75 -8.57 -3.78
CA TYR A 129 13.70 -7.54 -3.71
C TYR A 129 14.20 -6.08 -3.48
N LEU A 130 15.51 -5.81 -3.35
CA LEU A 130 16.07 -4.62 -2.65
C LEU A 130 17.24 -3.95 -3.40
N THR A 131 17.47 -2.61 -3.48
CA THR A 131 17.01 -1.38 -2.78
C THR A 131 17.11 -0.10 -3.65
N LEU A 132 16.64 1.04 -3.11
CA LEU A 132 17.13 2.38 -3.46
C LEU A 132 18.60 2.59 -3.03
N ASN A 133 19.44 3.13 -3.91
CA ASN A 133 20.72 3.77 -3.60
C ASN A 133 21.60 3.11 -2.51
N GLY A 134 22.18 1.95 -2.79
CA GLY A 134 23.31 1.43 -2.01
C GLY A 134 22.97 0.80 -0.66
N GLU A 135 21.69 0.74 -0.27
CA GLU A 135 21.27 -0.06 0.89
C GLU A 135 21.38 -1.55 0.56
N LYS A 136 21.99 -2.34 1.45
CA LYS A 136 22.18 -3.78 1.22
C LYS A 136 21.08 -4.64 1.85
N HIS A 137 20.20 -4.01 2.62
CA HIS A 137 19.23 -4.66 3.49
C HIS A 137 17.95 -3.82 3.53
N CYS A 138 16.84 -4.51 3.75
CA CYS A 138 15.56 -3.92 4.06
C CYS A 138 14.92 -4.72 5.16
N ASP A 139 14.02 -4.07 5.86
CA ASP A 139 13.21 -4.71 6.87
C ASP A 139 11.85 -5.05 6.27
N ILE A 140 11.45 -6.30 6.47
CA ILE A 140 10.14 -6.80 6.10
C ILE A 140 9.32 -6.87 7.39
N PHE A 141 8.17 -6.22 7.39
CA PHE A 141 7.28 -6.17 8.54
C PHE A 141 5.92 -6.73 8.16
N PHE A 142 5.36 -7.58 9.01
CA PHE A 142 3.96 -7.97 8.89
C PHE A 142 3.06 -6.87 9.44
N VAL A 143 2.09 -6.40 8.66
CA VAL A 143 1.26 -5.23 9.02
C VAL A 143 0.17 -5.56 10.03
N GLY A 144 -0.10 -6.84 10.30
CA GLY A 144 -1.15 -7.25 11.25
C GLY A 144 -2.53 -7.36 10.62
N GLU A 145 -2.78 -6.59 9.55
CA GLU A 145 -4.00 -6.65 8.76
C GLU A 145 -4.11 -7.97 8.00
N ARG A 146 -5.20 -8.70 8.28
CA ARG A 146 -5.51 -10.00 7.69
C ARG A 146 -7.01 -10.18 7.60
N VAL A 147 -7.45 -10.76 6.50
CA VAL A 147 -8.88 -11.01 6.23
C VAL A 147 -9.04 -12.46 5.82
N LEU A 148 -9.92 -13.17 6.52
CA LEU A 148 -10.39 -14.50 6.13
C LEU A 148 -11.75 -14.36 5.48
N THR A 149 -11.86 -14.77 4.21
CA THR A 149 -13.15 -14.87 3.52
C THR A 149 -13.41 -16.32 3.16
N LEU A 150 -14.57 -16.84 3.56
CA LEU A 150 -14.97 -18.22 3.30
C LEU A 150 -15.88 -18.25 2.08
N GLY A 151 -15.60 -19.20 1.18
CA GLY A 151 -16.48 -19.51 0.07
C GLY A 151 -17.79 -20.13 0.57
N PRO A 152 -18.84 -20.07 -0.26
CA PRO A 152 -20.12 -20.69 0.07
C PRO A 152 -19.94 -22.20 0.27
N ASP A 153 -20.87 -22.79 1.02
CA ASP A 153 -20.92 -24.24 1.14
C ASP A 153 -21.24 -24.84 -0.24
N PRO A 154 -20.51 -25.86 -0.74
CA PRO A 154 -20.85 -26.52 -2.00
C PRO A 154 -22.27 -27.12 -2.02
N THR A 155 -22.92 -27.26 -0.86
CA THR A 155 -24.32 -27.71 -0.74
C THR A 155 -25.35 -26.58 -0.68
N GLU A 156 -24.92 -25.32 -0.51
CA GLU A 156 -25.82 -24.17 -0.55
C GLU A 156 -25.96 -23.69 -2.01
N ALA A 157 -27.20 -23.50 -2.46
CA ALA A 157 -27.48 -22.87 -3.75
C ALA A 157 -26.80 -21.48 -3.79
N PRO A 158 -26.24 -21.05 -4.93
CA PRO A 158 -25.50 -19.79 -5.00
C PRO A 158 -26.39 -18.64 -4.55
N THR A 159 -26.10 -18.09 -3.38
CA THR A 159 -26.74 -16.89 -2.88
C THR A 159 -26.33 -15.75 -3.81
N VAL A 160 -27.26 -15.30 -4.64
CA VAL A 160 -27.06 -14.08 -5.43
C VAL A 160 -26.87 -12.95 -4.43
N LEU A 161 -25.62 -12.51 -4.24
CA LEU A 161 -25.35 -11.28 -3.51
C LEU A 161 -26.06 -10.15 -4.25
N PRO A 162 -26.92 -9.35 -3.58
CA PRO A 162 -27.52 -8.21 -4.22
C PRO A 162 -26.38 -7.31 -4.71
N THR A 163 -26.39 -7.00 -6.01
CA THR A 163 -25.51 -5.97 -6.57
C THR A 163 -25.73 -4.71 -5.75
N PRO A 164 -24.70 -4.12 -5.11
CA PRO A 164 -24.90 -2.86 -4.41
C PRO A 164 -25.36 -1.84 -5.45
N GLU A 165 -26.62 -1.41 -5.34
CA GLU A 165 -27.08 -0.25 -6.09
C GLU A 165 -26.15 0.91 -5.75
N PRO A 166 -25.66 1.68 -6.74
CA PRO A 166 -24.86 2.84 -6.45
C PRO A 166 -25.73 3.79 -5.60
N GLU A 167 -25.40 3.92 -4.31
CA GLU A 167 -26.01 4.95 -3.48
C GLU A 167 -25.65 6.31 -4.11
N GLU A 168 -26.59 6.91 -4.82
CA GLU A 168 -26.47 8.29 -5.26
C GLU A 168 -26.34 9.17 -4.02
N MET A 169 -25.10 9.52 -3.70
CA MET A 169 -24.79 10.39 -2.58
C MET A 169 -25.29 11.79 -2.95
N THR A 170 -26.51 12.10 -2.51
CA THR A 170 -27.10 13.42 -2.76
C THR A 170 -26.19 14.51 -2.17
N PHE A 171 -26.09 15.65 -2.86
CA PHE A 171 -25.26 16.79 -2.44
C PHE A 171 -25.49 17.19 -0.98
N ALA A 172 -26.72 17.03 -0.48
CA ALA A 172 -27.08 17.28 0.92
C ALA A 172 -26.42 16.30 1.93
N LYS A 173 -26.28 15.02 1.58
CA LYS A 173 -25.62 14.00 2.42
C LYS A 173 -24.12 14.25 2.47
N TYR A 174 -23.51 14.55 1.31
CA TYR A 174 -22.10 14.93 1.21
C TYR A 174 -21.78 16.18 2.05
N LEU A 175 -22.60 17.24 1.93
CA LEU A 175 -22.37 18.47 2.68
C LEU A 175 -22.47 18.25 4.20
N LYS A 176 -23.37 17.35 4.64
CA LYS A 176 -23.55 17.01 6.05
C LYS A 176 -22.36 16.22 6.61
N GLU A 177 -21.86 15.24 5.86
CA GLU A 177 -20.75 14.39 6.28
C GLU A 177 -19.40 15.14 6.28
N HIS A 178 -19.24 16.11 5.37
CA HIS A 178 -17.98 16.84 5.21
C HIS A 178 -18.01 18.29 5.73
N LEU A 179 -19.11 18.72 6.37
CA LEU A 179 -19.28 20.10 6.87
C LEU A 179 -18.11 20.54 7.76
N LEU A 180 -17.68 19.67 8.67
CA LEU A 180 -16.61 19.97 9.61
C LEU A 180 -15.28 20.26 8.89
N TRP A 181 -14.94 19.44 7.90
CA TRP A 181 -13.73 19.62 7.08
C TRP A 181 -13.80 20.90 6.25
N ILE A 182 -14.96 21.19 5.65
CA ILE A 182 -15.18 22.43 4.90
C ILE A 182 -14.97 23.66 5.79
N VAL A 183 -15.50 23.64 7.01
CA VAL A 183 -15.32 24.74 7.98
C VAL A 183 -13.85 24.89 8.38
N ILE A 184 -13.14 23.80 8.65
CA ILE A 184 -11.70 23.84 9.00
C ILE A 184 -10.89 24.45 7.86
N CYS A 185 -11.11 24.03 6.61
CA CYS A 185 -10.40 24.57 5.45
C CYS A 185 -10.66 26.07 5.26
N VAL A 186 -11.89 26.54 5.49
CA VAL A 186 -12.21 27.98 5.39
C VAL A 186 -11.51 28.78 6.48
N VAL A 187 -11.45 28.27 7.70
CA VAL A 187 -10.75 28.94 8.81
C VAL A 187 -9.24 29.01 8.54
N GLU A 188 -8.63 27.93 8.07
CA GLU A 188 -7.20 27.92 7.69
C GLU A 188 -6.90 28.93 6.59
N LEU A 189 -7.75 29.02 5.57
CA LEU A 189 -7.60 29.99 4.49
C LEU A 189 -7.63 31.44 5.04
N ILE A 190 -8.55 31.74 5.95
CA ILE A 190 -8.65 33.06 6.58
C ILE A 190 -7.38 33.38 7.39
N VAL A 191 -6.86 32.42 8.15
CA VAL A 191 -5.62 32.59 8.92
C VAL A 191 -4.44 32.90 8.00
N ILE A 192 -4.31 32.19 6.87
CA ILE A 192 -3.26 32.42 5.88
C ILE A 192 -3.37 33.82 5.28
N ILE A 193 -4.58 34.26 4.91
CA ILE A 193 -4.84 35.60 4.35
C ILE A 193 -4.45 36.69 5.35
N VAL A 194 -4.84 36.55 6.62
CA VAL A 194 -4.49 37.51 7.68
C VAL A 194 -2.98 37.53 7.94
N ALA A 195 -2.32 36.37 7.94
CA ALA A 195 -0.87 36.28 8.10
C ALA A 195 -0.12 36.96 6.93
N PHE A 196 -0.63 36.84 5.70
CA PHE A 196 -0.05 37.53 4.55
C PHE A 196 -0.27 39.05 4.61
N ALA A 197 -1.45 39.51 5.02
CA ALA A 197 -1.77 40.93 5.13
C ALA A 197 -0.97 41.64 6.24
N THR A 198 -0.48 40.91 7.24
CA THR A 198 0.27 41.46 8.40
C THR A 198 1.79 41.42 8.24
N ARG A 199 2.34 40.82 7.16
CA ARG A 199 3.78 40.85 6.88
C ARG A 199 4.21 42.27 6.46
N LYS A 200 4.95 42.95 7.33
CA LYS A 200 5.67 44.19 6.97
C LYS A 200 6.77 43.87 5.94
N PRO A 201 7.01 44.75 4.95
CA PRO A 201 8.11 44.58 4.01
C PRO A 201 9.45 44.67 4.75
N VAL A 202 10.33 43.70 4.50
CA VAL A 202 11.69 43.65 5.07
C VAL A 202 12.54 44.75 4.43
N GLN A 203 13.07 45.67 5.23
CA GLN A 203 14.12 46.60 4.80
C GLN A 203 15.42 45.81 4.53
N LYS A 204 15.94 45.89 3.30
CA LYS A 204 17.29 45.44 2.97
C LYS A 204 18.29 46.43 3.59
N THR A 205 19.13 45.95 4.51
CA THR A 205 20.34 46.66 4.94
C THR A 205 21.51 46.15 4.10
N GLU A 206 22.08 47.00 3.25
CA GLU A 206 23.33 46.74 2.53
C GLU A 206 24.52 46.76 3.51
N GLU A 207 25.23 45.65 3.61
CA GLU A 207 26.49 45.56 4.34
C GLU A 207 27.65 45.89 3.37
N LYS A 208 28.24 47.08 3.51
CA LYS A 208 29.45 47.48 2.79
C LYS A 208 30.66 46.74 3.38
N SER A 209 31.22 45.82 2.61
CA SER A 209 32.53 45.21 2.84
C SER A 209 33.64 46.27 2.78
N SER A 210 34.31 46.54 3.90
CA SER A 210 35.54 47.33 3.94
C SER A 210 36.74 46.39 3.85
N LEU A 211 37.37 46.32 2.68
CA LEU A 211 38.67 45.68 2.49
C LEU A 211 39.77 46.68 2.90
N ALA A 212 40.42 46.42 4.04
CA ALA A 212 41.57 47.19 4.49
C ALA A 212 42.87 46.53 3.98
N THR A 213 43.58 47.22 3.10
CA THR A 213 45.01 47.01 2.80
C THR A 213 45.86 47.91 3.70
N PRO A 214 47.03 47.46 4.17
CA PRO A 214 48.10 48.37 4.54
C PRO A 214 49.30 48.23 3.59
N PHE A 215 49.74 49.37 3.06
CA PHE A 215 51.11 49.61 2.57
C PHE A 215 51.74 50.59 3.56
N VAL A 216 52.84 50.22 4.20
CA VAL A 216 54.20 50.78 4.10
C VAL A 216 55.16 49.74 4.67
#